data_AF-A0A6C0FF54-F1
#
_entry.id   AF-A0A6C0FF54-F1
#
_cell.length_a   1.000
_cell.length_b   1.000
_cell.length_c   1.000
_cell.angle_alpha   90.00
_cell.angle_beta   90.00
_cell.angle_gamma   90.00
#
_symmetry.space_group_name_H-M   'P 1'
#
loop_
_entity.id
_entity.type
_entity.pdbx_description
1 polymer ?
#
loop_
_entity_poly.entity_id
_entity_poly.type
_entity_poly.pdbx_seq_one_letter_code
_entity_poly.pdbx_strand_id
1 'polypeptide(L)'
;MSDSINLIYPAIITNILTLFLFTKSKLHDQILLLLMIIGQLILLSGESDKNLDKIQLSHILFTTSLTFGSLYFNEIHNQIFVLILLLITIISRYILSECLFNMSNSHHEFEFESSFDFINYDYLFYISIIILSYRLFKDKKV
;
A
#
# COMPACT_ATOMS: atom_id res chain seq x y z
N MET A 1 15.72 13.56 17.82
CA MET A 1 16.13 12.20 17.44
C MET A 1 14.83 11.46 17.19
N SER A 2 14.34 11.43 15.96
CA SER A 2 13.15 10.65 15.62
C SER A 2 13.64 9.22 15.37
N ASP A 3 13.24 8.29 16.22
CA ASP A 3 13.55 6.88 15.99
C ASP A 3 12.93 6.45 14.65
N SER A 4 13.75 5.91 13.75
CA SER A 4 13.30 5.38 12.45
C SER A 4 12.26 4.27 12.69
N ILE A 5 11.08 4.40 12.11
CA ILE A 5 10.01 3.41 12.26
C ILE A 5 10.41 2.13 11.53
N ASN A 6 10.33 0.97 12.20
CA ASN A 6 10.65 -0.30 11.57
C ASN A 6 9.47 -0.87 10.77
N LEU A 7 9.62 -0.93 9.45
CA LEU A 7 8.61 -1.47 8.54
C LEU A 7 8.57 -3.00 8.41
N ILE A 8 9.52 -3.73 9.01
CA ILE A 8 9.59 -5.20 8.89
C ILE A 8 8.32 -5.85 9.45
N TYR A 9 7.89 -5.47 10.65
CA TYR A 9 6.71 -6.05 11.28
C TYR A 9 5.41 -5.82 10.48
N PRO A 10 5.05 -4.58 10.09
CA PRO A 10 3.87 -4.36 9.27
C PRO A 10 3.98 -5.05 7.90
N ALA A 11 5.18 -5.13 7.31
CA ALA A 11 5.38 -5.85 6.06
C ALA A 11 5.13 -7.36 6.21
N ILE A 12 5.63 -8.02 7.26
CA ILE A 12 5.37 -9.44 7.53
C ILE A 12 3.88 -9.70 7.72
N ILE A 13 3.22 -8.89 8.57
CA ILE A 13 1.79 -9.06 8.87
C ILE A 13 0.96 -8.91 7.60
N THR A 14 1.22 -7.85 6.83
CA THR A 14 0.50 -7.61 5.58
C THR A 14 0.75 -8.74 4.58
N ASN A 15 1.94 -9.33 4.56
CA ASN A 15 2.29 -10.37 3.59
C ASN A 15 1.57 -11.68 3.88
N ILE A 16 1.47 -12.04 5.16
CA ILE A 16 0.69 -13.19 5.62
C ILE A 16 -0.79 -13.02 5.22
N LEU A 17 -1.37 -11.84 5.44
CA LEU A 17 -2.75 -11.55 5.05
C LEU A 17 -2.93 -11.62 3.53
N THR A 18 -2.01 -11.02 2.77
CA THR A 18 -2.07 -11.00 1.30
C THR A 18 -1.93 -12.40 0.72
N LEU A 19 -1.04 -13.24 1.26
CA LEU A 19 -0.91 -14.65 0.90
C LEU A 19 -2.18 -15.43 1.19
N PHE A 20 -2.79 -15.23 2.37
CA PHE A 20 -4.06 -15.87 2.70
C PHE A 20 -5.14 -15.50 1.67
N LEU A 21 -5.31 -14.20 1.38
CA LEU A 21 -6.26 -13.72 0.36
C LEU A 21 -5.95 -14.30 -1.02
N PHE A 22 -4.68 -14.37 -1.42
CA PHE A 22 -4.25 -14.93 -2.70
C PHE A 22 -4.71 -16.38 -2.88
N THR A 23 -4.57 -17.22 -1.85
CA THR A 23 -5.02 -18.63 -1.90
C THR A 23 -6.54 -18.80 -1.98
N LYS A 24 -7.30 -17.76 -1.61
CA LYS A 24 -8.77 -17.76 -1.60
C LYS A 24 -9.40 -17.02 -2.76
N SER A 25 -8.61 -16.27 -3.52
CA SER A 25 -9.09 -15.41 -4.59
C SER A 25 -9.08 -16.08 -5.96
N LYS A 26 -9.87 -15.56 -6.89
CA LYS A 26 -9.89 -15.96 -8.30
C LYS A 26 -8.71 -15.36 -9.06
N LEU A 27 -8.40 -15.95 -10.21
CA LEU A 27 -7.27 -15.55 -11.07
C LEU A 27 -7.21 -14.04 -11.34
N HIS A 28 -8.37 -13.42 -11.57
CA HIS A 28 -8.47 -11.97 -11.79
C HIS A 28 -7.80 -11.18 -10.65
N ASP A 29 -8.25 -11.37 -9.41
CA ASP A 29 -7.74 -10.69 -8.21
C ASP A 29 -6.32 -11.18 -7.84
N GLN A 30 -5.99 -12.44 -8.09
CA GLN A 30 -4.69 -13.04 -7.76
C GLN A 30 -3.51 -12.30 -8.40
N ILE A 31 -3.65 -11.78 -9.62
CA ILE A 31 -2.56 -11.07 -10.32
C ILE A 31 -2.11 -9.85 -9.50
N LEU A 32 -3.08 -9.06 -9.01
CA LEU A 32 -2.77 -7.86 -8.24
C LEU A 32 -2.28 -8.21 -6.83
N LEU A 33 -2.84 -9.25 -6.19
CA LEU A 33 -2.34 -9.76 -4.90
C LEU A 33 -0.90 -10.26 -5.01
N LEU A 34 -0.52 -10.90 -6.12
CA LEU A 34 0.85 -11.33 -6.37
C LEU A 34 1.80 -10.13 -6.44
N LEU A 35 1.39 -9.06 -7.12
CA LEU A 35 2.19 -7.83 -7.20
C LEU A 35 2.37 -7.19 -5.81
N MET A 36 1.32 -7.21 -4.98
CA MET A 36 1.40 -6.77 -3.57
C MET A 36 2.37 -7.64 -2.74
N ILE A 37 2.35 -8.96 -2.90
CA ILE A 37 3.29 -9.90 -2.25
C ILE A 37 4.73 -9.55 -2.65
N ILE A 38 4.99 -9.38 -3.94
CA ILE A 38 6.32 -9.04 -4.45
C ILE A 38 6.80 -7.70 -3.87
N GLY A 39 5.95 -6.68 -3.87
CA GLY A 39 6.28 -5.38 -3.27
C GLY A 39 6.68 -5.49 -1.80
N GLN A 40 5.99 -6.31 -1.02
CA GLN A 40 6.31 -6.52 0.40
C GLN A 40 7.58 -7.34 0.63
N LEU A 41 7.87 -8.32 -0.24
CA LEU A 41 9.16 -9.04 -0.19
C LEU A 41 10.33 -8.12 -0.51
N ILE A 42 10.16 -7.20 -1.48
CA ILE A 42 11.16 -6.17 -1.78
C ILE A 42 11.35 -5.25 -0.57
N LEU A 43 10.27 -4.81 0.09
CA LEU A 43 10.34 -4.01 1.31
C LEU A 43 11.12 -4.73 2.42
N LEU A 44 10.82 -6.00 2.67
CA LEU A 44 11.52 -6.80 3.70
C LEU A 44 13.02 -6.91 3.41
N SER A 45 13.39 -7.15 2.15
CA SER A 45 14.80 -7.16 1.75
C SER A 45 15.45 -5.79 1.86
N GLY A 46 14.73 -4.72 1.49
CA GLY A 46 15.18 -3.35 1.61
C GLY A 46 15.46 -2.94 3.06
N GLU A 47 14.54 -3.28 3.97
CA GLU A 47 14.70 -2.99 5.40
C GLU A 47 15.79 -3.83 6.08
N SER A 48 15.94 -5.10 5.68
CA SER A 48 16.98 -6.00 6.19
C SER A 48 18.38 -5.48 5.84
N ASP A 49 18.59 -5.10 4.59
CA ASP A 49 19.91 -4.71 4.08
C ASP A 49 20.11 -3.18 4.13
N LYS A 50 19.11 -2.43 4.62
CA LYS A 50 19.03 -0.96 4.60
C LYS A 50 19.31 -0.37 3.21
N ASN A 51 18.78 -1.02 2.18
CA ASN A 51 18.91 -0.61 0.78
C ASN A 51 17.76 0.31 0.36
N LEU A 52 18.09 1.56 0.05
CA LEU A 52 17.12 2.63 -0.21
C LEU A 52 16.34 2.42 -1.51
N ASP A 53 17.01 1.95 -2.56
CA ASP A 53 16.38 1.70 -3.87
C ASP A 53 15.30 0.63 -3.76
N LYS A 54 15.55 -0.42 -2.97
CA LYS A 54 14.55 -1.47 -2.69
C LYS A 54 13.36 -0.89 -1.93
N ILE A 55 13.60 -0.07 -0.90
CA ILE A 55 12.53 0.56 -0.12
C ILE A 55 11.70 1.48 -1.04
N GLN A 56 12.34 2.29 -1.87
CA GLN A 56 11.67 3.16 -2.85
C GLN A 56 10.83 2.37 -3.84
N LEU A 57 11.39 1.31 -4.44
CA LEU A 57 10.67 0.43 -5.35
C LEU A 57 9.45 -0.20 -4.68
N SER A 58 9.59 -0.63 -3.43
CA SER A 58 8.47 -1.19 -2.67
C SER A 58 7.38 -0.15 -2.37
N HIS A 59 7.75 1.10 -2.11
CA HIS A 59 6.80 2.20 -1.91
C HIS A 59 6.00 2.47 -3.20
N ILE A 60 6.67 2.52 -4.35
CA ILE A 60 6.01 2.69 -5.66
C ILE A 60 5.04 1.54 -5.92
N LEU A 61 5.49 0.29 -5.72
CA LEU A 61 4.64 -0.89 -5.90
C LEU A 61 3.44 -0.87 -4.95
N PHE A 62 3.63 -0.48 -3.69
CA PHE A 62 2.57 -0.37 -2.70
C PHE A 62 1.50 0.66 -3.11
N THR A 63 1.91 1.90 -3.38
CA THR A 63 1.00 3.00 -3.77
C THR A 63 0.25 2.68 -5.07
N THR A 64 0.96 2.10 -6.05
CA THR A 64 0.37 1.68 -7.32
C THR A 64 -0.64 0.55 -7.09
N SER A 65 -0.30 -0.44 -6.27
CA SER A 65 -1.19 -1.56 -5.96
C SER A 65 -2.47 -1.13 -5.24
N LEU A 66 -2.39 -0.18 -4.30
CA LEU A 66 -3.58 0.34 -3.63
C LEU A 66 -4.50 1.08 -4.59
N THR A 67 -3.91 1.90 -5.46
CA THR A 67 -4.65 2.66 -6.47
C THR A 67 -5.36 1.73 -7.44
N PHE A 68 -4.65 0.78 -8.05
CA PHE A 68 -5.27 -0.20 -8.94
C PHE A 68 -6.23 -1.13 -8.18
N GLY A 69 -5.93 -1.50 -6.94
CA GLY A 69 -6.79 -2.33 -6.10
C GLY A 69 -8.16 -1.71 -5.87
N SER A 70 -8.21 -0.38 -5.72
CA SER A 70 -9.48 0.35 -5.60
C SER A 70 -10.39 0.21 -6.83
N LEU A 71 -9.80 -0.02 -8.02
CA LEU A 71 -10.50 -0.11 -9.31
C LEU A 71 -10.70 -1.56 -9.78
N TYR A 72 -9.75 -2.44 -9.49
CA TYR A 72 -9.58 -3.71 -10.19
C TYR A 72 -10.11 -4.91 -9.39
N PHE A 73 -10.03 -4.90 -8.05
CA PHE A 73 -10.48 -6.04 -7.24
C PHE A 73 -11.99 -6.26 -7.36
N ASN A 74 -12.40 -7.50 -7.64
CA ASN A 74 -13.81 -7.87 -7.76
C ASN A 74 -14.34 -8.51 -6.47
N GLU A 75 -13.49 -9.21 -5.73
CA GLU A 75 -13.95 -9.92 -4.53
C GLU A 75 -14.03 -8.97 -3.33
N ILE A 76 -15.15 -9.01 -2.61
CA ILE A 76 -15.46 -8.08 -1.52
C ILE A 76 -14.39 -8.10 -0.42
N HIS A 77 -13.80 -9.25 -0.13
CA HIS A 77 -12.74 -9.37 0.87
C HIS A 77 -11.46 -8.63 0.46
N ASN A 78 -11.10 -8.66 -0.82
CA ASN A 78 -9.94 -7.95 -1.35
C ASN A 78 -10.20 -6.44 -1.42
N GLN A 79 -11.43 -6.05 -1.76
CA GLN A 79 -11.86 -4.64 -1.69
C GLN A 79 -11.79 -4.11 -0.26
N ILE A 80 -12.31 -4.84 0.73
CA ILE A 80 -12.24 -4.46 2.15
C ILE A 80 -10.77 -4.38 2.60
N PHE A 81 -9.94 -5.33 2.19
CA PHE A 81 -8.51 -5.33 2.52
C PHE A 81 -7.80 -4.07 2.02
N VAL A 82 -8.00 -3.70 0.75
CA VAL A 82 -7.43 -2.46 0.21
C VAL A 82 -7.99 -1.21 0.89
N LEU A 83 -9.28 -1.20 1.21
CA LEU A 83 -9.88 -0.07 1.93
C LEU A 83 -9.21 0.12 3.30
N ILE A 84 -8.98 -0.97 4.05
CA ILE A 84 -8.29 -0.91 5.34
C ILE A 84 -6.86 -0.38 5.16
N LEU A 85 -6.12 -0.85 4.16
CA LEU A 85 -4.76 -0.38 3.91
C LEU A 85 -4.72 1.12 3.53
N LEU A 86 -5.67 1.58 2.72
CA LEU A 86 -5.82 3.01 2.37
C LEU A 86 -6.10 3.86 3.61
N LEU A 87 -7.01 3.40 4.49
CA LEU A 87 -7.32 4.09 5.73
C LEU A 87 -6.10 4.13 6.66
N ILE A 88 -5.36 3.03 6.82
CA ILE A 88 -4.11 3.01 7.60
C ILE A 88 -3.10 3.99 7.01
N THR A 89 -3.00 4.06 5.69
CA THR A 89 -2.06 4.98 5.00
C THR A 89 -2.40 6.44 5.29
N ILE A 90 -3.67 6.84 5.19
CA ILE A 90 -4.08 8.21 5.51
C ILE A 90 -3.94 8.52 7.00
N ILE A 91 -4.39 7.61 7.87
CA ILE A 91 -4.32 7.81 9.33
C ILE A 91 -2.85 7.94 9.77
N SER A 92 -1.97 7.08 9.27
CA SER A 92 -0.54 7.16 9.58
C SER A 92 0.07 8.48 9.10
N ARG A 93 -0.22 8.92 7.87
CA ARG A 93 0.23 10.24 7.37
C ARG A 93 -0.33 11.41 8.20
N TYR A 94 -1.56 11.34 8.66
CA TYR A 94 -2.15 12.41 9.48
C TYR A 94 -1.53 12.48 10.88
N ILE A 95 -1.32 11.32 11.53
CA ILE A 95 -0.74 11.26 12.88
C ILE A 95 0.75 11.62 12.87
N LEU A 96 1.47 11.12 11.86
CA LEU A 96 2.92 11.20 11.80
C LEU A 96 3.42 12.38 10.96
N SER A 97 2.54 13.09 10.25
CA SER A 97 2.87 14.17 9.29
C SER A 97 3.68 13.73 8.07
N GLU A 98 4.12 12.47 8.00
CA GLU A 98 4.84 11.88 6.85
C GLU A 98 4.38 10.45 6.55
N CYS A 99 4.75 9.93 5.37
CA CYS A 99 4.53 8.53 5.03
C CYS A 99 5.44 7.61 5.85
N LEU A 100 4.93 6.44 6.25
CA LEU A 100 5.72 5.44 6.99
C LEU A 100 7.00 5.02 6.25
N PHE A 101 7.00 5.05 4.91
CA PHE A 101 8.20 4.80 4.10
C PHE A 101 9.27 5.89 4.26
N ASN A 102 8.88 7.16 4.37
CA ASN A 102 9.82 8.28 4.56
C ASN A 102 10.40 8.25 5.98
N MET A 103 9.57 7.89 6.97
CA MET A 103 9.99 7.75 8.36
C MET A 103 10.92 6.56 8.62
N SER A 104 10.72 5.46 7.89
CA SER A 104 11.63 4.30 7.96
C SER A 104 13.03 4.66 7.46
N ASN A 105 13.13 5.69 6.63
CA ASN A 105 14.34 6.06 5.92
C ASN A 105 15.01 7.34 6.44
N SER A 106 14.82 7.68 7.72
CA SER A 106 15.45 8.87 8.34
C SER A 106 15.21 10.17 7.57
N HIS A 107 14.03 10.36 6.97
CA HIS A 107 13.67 11.53 6.15
C HIS A 107 14.48 11.68 4.85
N HIS A 108 15.01 10.58 4.29
CA HIS A 108 15.59 10.64 2.96
C HIS A 108 14.52 10.96 1.92
N GLU A 109 14.68 12.08 1.23
CA GLU A 109 13.87 12.43 0.06
C GLU A 109 14.17 11.44 -1.07
N PHE A 110 13.18 10.65 -1.45
CA PHE A 110 13.33 9.71 -2.56
C PHE A 110 13.36 10.48 -3.89
N GLU A 111 14.27 10.16 -4.81
CA GLU A 111 14.35 10.82 -6.14
C GLU A 111 13.02 10.74 -6.92
N PHE A 112 12.27 9.66 -6.71
CA PHE A 112 10.92 9.49 -7.25
C PHE A 112 9.94 10.56 -6.74
N GLU A 113 9.97 10.93 -5.46
CA GLU A 113 9.03 11.93 -4.93
C GLU A 113 9.22 13.25 -5.69
N SER A 114 10.45 13.72 -5.87
CA SER A 114 10.73 14.92 -6.68
C SER A 114 10.28 14.82 -8.15
N SER A 115 10.35 13.62 -8.74
CA SER A 115 9.90 13.36 -10.12
C SER A 115 8.37 13.31 -10.23
N PHE A 116 7.68 13.07 -9.13
CA PHE A 116 6.23 12.92 -9.02
C PHE A 116 5.60 13.93 -8.06
N ASP A 117 6.28 15.04 -7.75
CA ASP A 117 5.78 16.13 -6.90
C ASP A 117 4.49 16.76 -7.45
N PHE A 118 4.21 16.57 -8.73
CA PHE A 118 2.95 16.96 -9.35
C PHE A 118 1.75 16.10 -8.90
N ILE A 119 1.99 14.89 -8.37
CA ILE A 119 0.95 14.01 -7.84
C ILE A 119 0.69 14.38 -6.39
N ASN A 120 -0.48 14.94 -6.13
CA ASN A 120 -0.96 15.06 -4.77
C ASN A 120 -1.47 13.69 -4.28
N TYR A 121 -0.63 12.99 -3.52
CA TYR A 121 -0.94 11.66 -2.97
C TYR A 121 -2.15 11.66 -2.04
N ASP A 122 -2.46 12.77 -1.36
CA ASP A 122 -3.67 12.85 -0.53
C ASP A 122 -4.92 12.74 -1.41
N TYR A 123 -5.00 13.53 -2.48
CA TYR A 123 -6.10 13.43 -3.44
C TYR A 123 -6.19 12.04 -4.06
N LEU A 124 -5.04 11.42 -4.42
CA LEU A 124 -5.01 10.07 -4.95
C LEU A 124 -5.67 9.07 -3.97
N PHE A 125 -5.25 9.06 -2.71
CA PHE A 125 -5.78 8.15 -1.71
C PHE A 125 -7.25 8.44 -1.37
N TYR A 126 -7.66 9.72 -1.28
CA TYR A 126 -9.05 10.08 -1.05
C TYR A 126 -9.95 9.62 -2.20
N ILE A 127 -9.54 9.83 -3.46
CA ILE A 127 -10.30 9.38 -4.63
C ILE A 127 -10.40 7.85 -4.64
N SER A 128 -9.30 7.13 -4.37
CA SER A 128 -9.32 5.67 -4.26
C SER A 128 -10.30 5.18 -3.19
N ILE A 129 -10.36 5.82 -2.03
CA ILE A 129 -11.34 5.49 -0.98
C ILE A 129 -12.77 5.74 -1.44
N ILE A 130 -13.03 6.89 -2.08
CA ILE A 130 -14.37 7.23 -2.57
C ILE A 130 -14.85 6.19 -3.59
N ILE A 131 -14.00 5.84 -4.56
CA ILE A 131 -14.35 4.86 -5.60
C ILE A 131 -14.59 3.48 -4.97
N LEU A 132 -13.70 3.03 -4.10
CA LEU A 132 -13.80 1.72 -3.47
C LEU A 132 -15.02 1.62 -2.55
N SER A 133 -15.30 2.68 -1.79
CA SER A 133 -16.52 2.78 -0.97
C SER A 133 -17.76 2.70 -1.84
N TYR A 134 -17.82 3.49 -2.92
CA TYR A 134 -18.95 3.45 -3.86
C TYR A 134 -19.18 2.04 -4.41
N ARG A 135 -18.12 1.34 -4.82
CA ARG A 135 -18.20 -0.05 -5.31
C ARG A 135 -18.76 -1.00 -4.25
N LEU A 136 -18.22 -0.94 -3.03
CA LEU A 136 -18.66 -1.78 -1.90
C LEU A 136 -20.15 -1.58 -1.53
N PHE A 137 -20.68 -0.36 -1.64
CA PHE A 137 -22.08 -0.06 -1.31
C PHE A 137 -23.04 -0.19 -2.50
N LYS A 138 -22.55 -0.08 -3.74
CA LYS A 138 -23.37 -0.27 -4.95
C LYS A 138 -23.83 -1.72 -5.08
N ASP A 139 -22.94 -2.67 -4.83
CA ASP A 139 -23.21 -4.10 -5.02
C ASP A 139 -24.09 -4.70 -3.92
N LYS A 140 -24.46 -3.92 -2.88
CA LYS A 140 -25.41 -4.29 -1.84
C LYS A 140 -26.87 -3.88 -2.13
N LYS A 141 -27.15 -3.24 -3.27
CA LYS A 141 -28.53 -2.99 -3.72
C LYS A 141 -29.01 -4.14 -4.60
N VAL A 142 -29.27 -5.30 -3.99
CA VAL A 142 -30.21 -6.34 -4.46
C VAL A 142 -30.95 -6.88 -3.25
#